data_AF-A0A015KK07-F1
#
_entry.id   AF-A0A015KK07-F1
#
_cell.length_a   1.000
_cell.length_b   1.000
_cell.length_c   1.000
_cell.angle_alpha   90.00
_cell.angle_beta   90.00
_cell.angle_gamma   90.00
#
_symmetry.space_group_name_H-M   'P 1'
#
loop_
_entity.id
_entity.type
_entity.pdbx_description
1 polymer ?
#
loop_
_entity_poly.entity_id
_entity_poly.type
_entity_poly.pdbx_seq_one_letter_code
_entity_poly.pdbx_strand_id
1 'polypeptide(L)'
;MKRPRRQKHKKNMHVFRSPNYMNKNDNIAPNPPQPNKGLCLHTNANTDEELVRNSTYKFNSSVETLINDSETSRFAVYNRKNGVKKVPRRQNAWIIYRRDKSISPEFAGTPSKFISKDIAKMWDNEKKETSDFMDKFLWYMCYFNS
;
A
#
# COMPACT_ATOMS: atom_id res chain seq x y z
N MET A 1 25.91 0.24 -41.53
CA MET A 1 26.83 -0.18 -40.44
C MET A 1 26.02 -0.47 -39.17
N LYS A 2 26.01 -1.72 -38.69
CA LYS A 2 25.30 -2.11 -37.45
C LYS A 2 26.28 -1.99 -36.27
N ARG A 3 25.93 -1.20 -35.23
CA ARG A 3 26.75 -1.09 -34.00
C ARG A 3 26.65 -2.40 -33.19
N PRO A 4 27.75 -2.95 -32.67
CA PRO A 4 27.70 -4.16 -31.86
C PRO A 4 27.00 -3.90 -30.52
N ARG A 5 26.13 -4.82 -30.11
CA ARG A 5 25.48 -4.82 -28.79
C ARG A 5 26.52 -5.16 -27.73
N ARG A 6 26.75 -4.23 -26.79
CA ARG A 6 27.61 -4.43 -25.62
C ARG A 6 26.99 -5.50 -24.72
N GLN A 7 27.54 -6.71 -24.71
CA GLN A 7 27.14 -7.76 -23.77
C GLN A 7 27.57 -7.33 -22.36
N LYS A 8 26.60 -7.03 -21.49
CA LYS A 8 26.87 -6.82 -20.06
C LYS A 8 27.13 -8.19 -19.44
N HIS A 9 28.38 -8.46 -19.05
CA HIS A 9 28.68 -9.55 -18.13
C HIS A 9 27.83 -9.37 -16.87
N LYS A 10 27.03 -10.38 -16.54
CA LYS A 10 26.32 -10.45 -15.26
C LYS A 10 27.38 -10.55 -14.18
N LYS A 11 27.64 -9.45 -13.46
CA LYS A 11 28.42 -9.50 -12.22
C LYS A 11 27.66 -10.41 -11.27
N ASN A 12 28.33 -11.46 -10.79
CA ASN A 12 27.80 -12.40 -9.80
C ASN A 12 27.14 -11.62 -8.67
N MET A 13 25.85 -11.84 -8.45
CA MET A 13 25.15 -11.26 -7.31
C MET A 13 25.74 -11.88 -6.05
N HIS A 14 26.60 -11.12 -5.37
CA HIS A 14 27.04 -11.49 -4.04
C HIS A 14 25.82 -11.38 -3.12
N VAL A 15 25.16 -12.52 -2.86
CA VAL A 15 24.14 -12.61 -1.81
C VAL A 15 24.86 -12.26 -0.52
N PHE A 16 24.48 -11.16 0.12
CA PHE A 16 24.91 -10.87 1.49
C PHE A 16 24.30 -11.95 2.40
N ARG A 17 25.01 -13.07 2.55
CA ARG A 17 24.80 -13.96 3.69
C ARG A 17 25.51 -13.32 4.87
N SER A 18 24.76 -12.61 5.70
CA SER A 18 25.25 -12.17 7.01
C SER A 18 25.45 -13.42 7.88
N PRO A 19 26.67 -13.71 8.38
CA PRO A 19 26.88 -14.83 9.28
C PRO A 19 26.56 -14.39 10.72
N ASN A 20 25.76 -15.21 11.40
CA ASN A 20 25.61 -15.28 12.86
C ASN A 20 24.66 -14.27 13.53
N TYR A 21 23.39 -14.68 13.63
CA TYR A 21 22.57 -14.41 14.81
C TYR A 21 22.01 -15.74 15.32
N MET A 22 22.84 -16.56 15.96
CA MET A 22 22.32 -17.64 16.81
C MET A 22 21.94 -17.02 18.15
N ASN A 23 20.72 -16.48 18.22
CA ASN A 23 20.09 -16.15 19.49
C ASN A 23 19.56 -17.46 20.10
N LYS A 24 20.26 -17.99 21.11
CA LYS A 24 19.78 -19.09 21.95
C LYS A 24 18.73 -18.55 22.92
N ASN A 25 17.53 -18.34 22.42
CA ASN A 25 16.34 -18.28 23.25
C ASN A 25 15.53 -19.53 22.90
N ASP A 26 15.25 -20.36 23.91
CA ASP A 26 14.40 -21.55 23.78
C ASP A 26 12.97 -21.12 23.43
N ASN A 27 12.75 -20.86 22.15
CA ASN A 27 11.44 -20.66 21.57
C ASN A 27 10.79 -22.04 21.43
N ILE A 28 10.10 -22.49 22.48
CA ILE A 28 9.17 -23.61 22.37
C ILE A 28 8.19 -23.27 21.26
N ALA A 29 8.26 -24.01 20.16
CA ALA A 29 7.34 -23.83 19.04
C ALA A 29 5.90 -24.03 19.56
N PRO A 30 4.97 -23.12 19.26
CA PRO A 30 3.57 -23.33 19.61
C PRO A 30 3.10 -24.62 18.94
N ASN A 31 2.32 -25.42 19.69
CA ASN A 31 1.79 -26.68 19.20
C ASN A 31 1.02 -26.46 17.88
N PRO A 32 1.14 -27.38 16.91
CA PRO A 32 0.43 -27.27 15.64
C PRO A 32 -1.09 -27.18 15.92
N PRO A 33 -1.81 -26.30 15.20
CA PRO A 33 -3.25 -26.18 15.36
C PRO A 33 -3.94 -27.51 15.05
N GLN A 34 -4.95 -27.87 15.84
CA GLN A 34 -5.66 -29.13 15.69
C GLN A 34 -6.38 -29.19 14.32
N PRO A 35 -6.28 -30.31 13.57
CA PRO A 35 -6.75 -30.43 12.18
C PRO A 35 -8.27 -30.25 11.99
N ASN A 36 -9.01 -30.33 13.08
CA ASN A 36 -10.47 -30.34 13.17
C ASN A 36 -11.02 -29.12 13.93
N LYS A 37 -10.18 -28.14 14.24
CA LYS A 37 -10.60 -26.81 14.67
C LYS A 37 -10.28 -25.83 13.56
N GLY A 38 -11.32 -25.33 12.89
CA GLY A 38 -11.16 -24.22 11.96
C GLY A 38 -10.46 -23.07 12.68
N LEU A 39 -9.35 -22.59 12.13
CA LEU A 39 -8.65 -21.42 12.63
C LEU A 39 -9.53 -20.19 12.35
N CYS A 40 -10.48 -19.90 13.23
CA CYS A 40 -11.31 -18.70 13.12
C CYS A 40 -10.43 -17.50 13.48
N LEU A 41 -9.94 -16.78 12.46
CA LEU A 41 -9.02 -15.66 12.62
C LEU A 41 -9.70 -14.38 13.18
N HIS A 42 -10.98 -14.41 13.52
CA HIS A 42 -11.71 -13.21 13.95
C HIS A 42 -12.97 -13.58 14.73
N THR A 43 -12.88 -13.63 16.06
CA THR A 43 -14.06 -13.77 16.94
C THR A 43 -14.59 -12.44 17.47
N ASN A 44 -13.93 -11.32 17.15
CA ASN A 44 -14.38 -9.95 17.50
C ASN A 44 -14.30 -9.01 16.28
N ALA A 45 -14.59 -9.51 15.08
CA ALA A 45 -14.64 -8.67 13.90
C ALA A 45 -15.99 -7.93 13.90
N ASN A 46 -15.97 -6.68 14.32
CA ASN A 46 -16.73 -5.70 13.55
C ASN A 46 -16.28 -5.91 12.11
N THR A 47 -17.18 -6.30 11.22
CA THR A 47 -16.86 -6.61 9.82
C THR A 47 -16.09 -5.41 9.24
N ASP A 48 -15.12 -5.62 8.34
CA ASP A 48 -14.30 -4.50 7.82
C ASP A 48 -15.19 -3.36 7.26
N GLU A 49 -16.40 -3.70 6.79
CA GLU A 49 -17.47 -2.78 6.41
C GLU A 49 -17.95 -1.87 7.56
N GLU A 50 -18.16 -2.45 8.75
CA GLU A 50 -18.62 -1.74 9.94
C GLU A 50 -17.51 -0.82 10.47
N LEU A 51 -16.26 -1.23 10.36
CA LEU A 51 -15.08 -0.42 10.72
C LEU A 51 -14.94 0.79 9.79
N VAL A 52 -15.21 0.61 8.49
CA VAL A 52 -15.23 1.72 7.53
C VAL A 52 -16.42 2.66 7.78
N ARG A 53 -17.63 2.12 8.00
CA ARG A 53 -18.85 2.91 8.23
C ARG A 53 -18.84 3.68 9.53
N ASN A 54 -18.27 3.11 10.59
CA ASN A 54 -18.20 3.73 11.92
C ASN A 54 -16.93 4.56 12.12
N SER A 55 -16.06 4.66 11.10
CA SER A 55 -14.82 5.42 11.22
C SER A 55 -15.10 6.91 11.44
N THR A 56 -14.39 7.49 12.41
CA THR A 56 -14.42 8.95 12.68
C THR A 56 -13.42 9.71 11.78
N TYR A 57 -12.73 9.02 10.88
CA TYR A 57 -11.71 9.63 10.03
C TYR A 57 -12.36 10.58 9.03
N LYS A 58 -12.00 11.87 9.13
CA LYS A 58 -12.51 12.91 8.23
C LYS A 58 -11.53 13.11 7.07
N PHE A 59 -11.92 12.65 5.88
CA PHE A 59 -11.18 12.92 4.64
C PHE A 59 -11.27 14.39 4.26
N ASN A 60 -10.17 14.92 3.72
CA ASN A 60 -10.08 16.25 3.11
C ASN A 60 -10.66 16.27 1.68
N SER A 61 -10.75 15.10 1.03
CA SER A 61 -11.27 14.94 -0.33
C SER A 61 -12.38 13.90 -0.41
N SER A 62 -13.09 13.86 -1.53
CA SER A 62 -14.07 12.81 -1.76
C SER A 62 -13.39 11.46 -1.96
N VAL A 63 -14.01 10.42 -1.43
CA VAL A 63 -13.58 9.02 -1.51
C VAL A 63 -13.29 8.60 -2.96
N GLU A 64 -14.19 8.95 -3.89
CA GLU A 64 -14.04 8.66 -5.32
C GLU A 64 -12.76 9.27 -5.90
N THR A 65 -12.45 10.52 -5.55
CA THR A 65 -11.23 11.21 -6.02
C THR A 65 -9.97 10.55 -5.50
N LEU A 66 -10.00 10.04 -4.26
CA LEU A 66 -8.85 9.36 -3.65
C LEU A 66 -8.57 8.00 -4.30
N ILE A 67 -9.62 7.27 -4.66
CA ILE A 67 -9.52 5.91 -5.20
C ILE A 67 -9.22 5.93 -6.70
N ASN A 68 -9.86 6.84 -7.44
CA ASN A 68 -9.75 6.87 -8.90
C ASN A 68 -8.29 7.08 -9.33
N ASP A 69 -7.91 6.35 -10.38
CA ASP A 69 -6.59 6.49 -10.95
C ASP A 69 -6.51 7.66 -11.91
N SER A 70 -5.32 8.24 -11.97
CA SER A 70 -5.04 9.30 -12.91
C SER A 70 -5.09 8.78 -14.35
N GLU A 71 -6.00 9.36 -15.14
CA GLU A 71 -6.16 9.11 -16.57
C GLU A 71 -4.95 9.56 -17.40
N THR A 72 -4.11 10.43 -16.84
CA THR A 72 -2.92 10.98 -17.51
C THR A 72 -1.65 10.20 -17.21
N SER A 73 -1.72 9.18 -16.34
CA SER A 73 -0.57 8.34 -16.02
C SER A 73 -0.07 7.59 -17.27
N ARG A 74 1.25 7.32 -17.33
CA ARG A 74 1.86 6.56 -18.44
C ARG A 74 1.16 5.22 -18.69
N PHE A 75 0.66 4.59 -17.62
CA PHE A 75 -0.03 3.31 -17.70
C PHE A 75 -1.43 3.47 -18.30
N ALA A 76 -2.18 4.49 -17.89
CA ALA A 76 -3.48 4.82 -18.48
C ALA A 76 -3.36 5.13 -19.98
N VAL A 77 -2.36 5.95 -20.36
CA VAL A 77 -2.09 6.26 -21.77
C VAL A 77 -1.73 5.01 -22.58
N TYR A 78 -0.92 4.11 -22.02
CA TYR A 78 -0.54 2.85 -22.67
C TYR A 78 -1.75 1.91 -22.84
N ASN A 79 -2.55 1.74 -21.78
CA ASN A 79 -3.76 0.92 -21.81
C ASN A 79 -4.75 1.42 -22.87
N ARG A 80 -4.97 2.73 -22.92
CA ARG A 80 -5.83 3.36 -23.94
C ARG A 80 -5.32 3.12 -25.36
N LYS A 81 -4.01 3.27 -25.58
CA LYS A 81 -3.39 3.05 -26.90
C LYS A 81 -3.52 1.60 -27.40
N ASN A 82 -3.48 0.63 -26.50
CA ASN A 82 -3.54 -0.80 -26.86
C ASN A 82 -4.95 -1.38 -26.76
N GLY A 83 -5.97 -0.59 -26.40
CA GLY A 83 -7.33 -1.09 -26.19
C GLY A 83 -7.47 -2.06 -25.00
N VAL A 84 -6.47 -2.14 -24.12
CA VAL A 84 -6.46 -3.07 -22.98
C VAL A 84 -7.02 -2.35 -21.76
N LYS A 85 -8.21 -2.75 -21.29
CA LYS A 85 -8.74 -2.33 -19.98
C LYS A 85 -8.07 -3.13 -18.86
N LYS A 86 -6.79 -2.88 -18.63
CA LYS A 86 -6.10 -3.46 -17.48
C LYS A 86 -6.44 -2.68 -16.23
N VAL A 87 -7.09 -3.35 -15.28
CA VAL A 87 -7.37 -2.78 -13.95
C VAL A 87 -6.07 -2.31 -13.33
N PRO A 88 -6.00 -1.05 -12.86
CA PRO A 88 -4.84 -0.55 -12.16
C PRO A 88 -4.49 -1.38 -10.93
N ARG A 89 -3.22 -1.32 -10.51
CA ARG A 89 -2.80 -2.00 -9.28
C ARG A 89 -3.45 -1.32 -8.09
N ARG A 90 -3.85 -2.13 -7.09
CA ARG A 90 -4.30 -1.62 -5.79
C ARG A 90 -3.30 -0.60 -5.26
N GLN A 91 -3.80 0.54 -4.83
CA GLN A 91 -2.99 1.58 -4.20
C GLN A 91 -2.62 1.14 -2.78
N ASN A 92 -1.48 1.54 -2.25
CA ASN A 92 -1.14 1.27 -0.83
C ASN A 92 -1.87 2.29 0.07
N ALA A 93 -2.24 1.93 1.30
CA ALA A 93 -2.77 2.84 2.32
C ALA A 93 -2.01 4.17 2.41
N TRP A 94 -0.67 4.13 2.38
CA TRP A 94 0.17 5.33 2.36
C TRP A 94 -0.17 6.27 1.19
N ILE A 95 -0.48 5.75 0.01
CA ILE A 95 -0.81 6.57 -1.16
C ILE A 95 -2.15 7.29 -0.97
N ILE A 96 -3.14 6.62 -0.37
CA ILE A 96 -4.45 7.21 -0.08
C ILE A 96 -4.27 8.33 0.96
N TYR A 97 -3.59 8.04 2.06
CA TYR A 97 -3.29 9.03 3.09
C TYR A 97 -2.55 10.24 2.51
N ARG A 98 -1.53 10.00 1.66
CA ARG A 98 -0.78 11.08 1.02
C ARG A 98 -1.66 11.92 0.11
N ARG A 99 -2.52 11.31 -0.71
CA ARG A 99 -3.46 12.05 -1.58
C ARG A 99 -4.37 12.93 -0.74
N ASP A 100 -4.96 12.37 0.31
CA ASP A 100 -5.85 13.07 1.25
C ASP A 100 -5.17 14.26 1.94
N LYS A 101 -3.98 14.05 2.50
CA LYS A 101 -3.24 15.12 3.19
C LYS A 101 -2.69 16.17 2.22
N SER A 102 -2.27 15.79 1.02
CA SER A 102 -1.69 16.73 0.05
C SER A 102 -2.66 17.78 -0.50
N ILE A 103 -3.97 17.57 -0.30
CA ILE A 103 -5.02 18.51 -0.72
C ILE A 103 -5.20 19.65 0.30
N SER A 104 -4.63 19.51 1.50
CA SER A 104 -4.73 20.56 2.50
C SER A 104 -4.12 21.88 1.97
N PRO A 105 -4.70 23.03 2.32
CA PRO A 105 -4.22 24.33 1.84
C PRO A 105 -2.78 24.63 2.27
N GLU A 106 -2.29 23.96 3.31
CA GLU A 106 -0.90 24.05 3.80
C GLU A 106 0.13 23.62 2.75
N PHE A 107 -0.26 22.72 1.84
CA PHE A 107 0.61 22.22 0.78
C PHE A 107 0.34 22.88 -0.59
N ALA A 108 -0.48 23.93 -0.64
CA ALA A 108 -0.74 24.65 -1.87
C ALA A 108 0.54 25.32 -2.40
N GLY A 109 0.86 25.08 -3.67
CA GLY A 109 2.04 25.68 -4.33
C GLY A 109 3.39 25.07 -3.95
N THR A 110 3.44 24.11 -3.01
CA THR A 110 4.70 23.42 -2.69
C THR A 110 5.00 22.30 -3.68
N PRO A 111 6.28 22.06 -4.03
CA PRO A 111 6.63 20.94 -4.88
C PRO A 111 6.32 19.59 -4.21
N SER A 112 5.73 18.67 -4.97
CA SER A 112 5.36 17.30 -4.55
C SER A 112 6.45 16.53 -3.79
N LYS A 113 7.74 16.80 -4.08
CA LYS A 113 8.88 16.21 -3.37
C LYS A 113 8.92 16.58 -1.89
N PHE A 114 8.67 17.85 -1.56
CA PHE A 114 8.69 18.34 -0.17
C PHE A 114 7.44 17.88 0.57
N ILE A 115 6.28 18.02 -0.06
CA ILE A 115 4.99 17.49 0.45
C ILE A 115 5.12 16.02 0.86
N SER A 116 5.76 15.19 0.02
CA SER A 116 5.92 13.76 0.33
C SER A 116 6.82 13.50 1.54
N LYS A 117 7.81 14.35 1.80
CA LYS A 117 8.67 14.22 2.98
C LYS A 117 7.95 14.63 4.26
N ASP A 118 7.17 15.69 4.19
CA ASP A 118 6.46 16.21 5.36
C ASP A 118 5.31 15.27 5.74
N ILE A 119 4.53 14.82 4.76
CA ILE A 119 3.48 13.82 4.99
C ILE A 119 4.06 12.49 5.49
N ALA A 120 5.27 12.10 5.06
CA ALA A 120 5.89 10.85 5.55
C ALA A 120 6.16 10.91 7.05
N LYS A 121 6.66 12.06 7.54
CA LYS A 121 6.82 12.31 8.97
C LYS A 121 5.48 12.33 9.70
N MET A 122 4.42 12.85 9.07
CA MET A 122 3.08 12.83 9.67
C MET A 122 2.57 11.40 9.82
N TRP A 123 2.75 10.57 8.80
CA TRP A 123 2.35 9.15 8.81
C TRP A 123 3.08 8.34 9.89
N ASP A 124 4.38 8.55 10.05
CA ASP A 124 5.17 7.86 11.08
C ASP A 124 4.74 8.23 12.51
N ASN A 125 4.16 9.43 12.69
CA ASN A 125 3.64 9.91 13.98
C ASN A 125 2.14 9.65 14.17
N GLU A 126 1.45 9.15 13.13
CA GLU A 126 0.00 8.92 13.15
C GLU A 126 -0.33 7.69 14.01
N LYS A 127 -1.56 7.62 14.51
CA LYS A 127 -2.03 6.45 15.26
C LYS A 127 -2.07 5.22 14.34
N LYS A 128 -1.71 4.06 14.90
CA LYS A 128 -1.79 2.77 14.19
C LYS A 128 -3.19 2.46 13.65
N GLU A 129 -4.23 2.90 14.38
CA GLU A 129 -5.63 2.80 13.96
C GLU A 129 -5.89 3.46 12.60
N THR A 130 -5.27 4.62 12.34
CA THR A 130 -5.41 5.32 11.06
C THR A 130 -4.78 4.52 9.93
N SER A 131 -3.61 3.90 10.15
CA SER A 131 -2.98 3.05 9.15
C SER A 131 -3.82 1.81 8.84
N ASP A 132 -4.32 1.13 9.86
CA ASP A 132 -5.16 -0.06 9.71
C ASP A 132 -6.49 0.28 9.01
N PHE A 133 -7.09 1.43 9.36
CA PHE A 133 -8.25 1.96 8.66
C PHE A 133 -7.97 2.20 7.18
N MET A 134 -6.84 2.84 6.82
CA MET A 134 -6.50 3.10 5.41
C MET A 134 -6.28 1.81 4.61
N ASP A 135 -5.71 0.78 5.24
CA ASP A 135 -5.54 -0.55 4.61
C ASP A 135 -6.90 -1.25 4.41
N LYS A 136 -7.77 -1.24 5.41
CA LYS A 136 -9.12 -1.84 5.33
C LYS A 136 -10.06 -1.08 4.38
N PHE A 137 -9.98 0.25 4.40
CA PHE A 137 -10.73 1.12 3.51
C PHE A 137 -10.45 0.81 2.03
N LEU A 138 -9.17 0.61 1.69
CA LEU A 138 -8.78 0.17 0.36
C LEU A 138 -9.39 -1.19 0.00
N TRP A 139 -9.37 -2.15 0.94
CA TRP A 139 -9.92 -3.48 0.70
C TRP A 139 -11.42 -3.44 0.42
N TYR A 140 -12.18 -2.75 1.28
CA TYR A 140 -13.61 -2.55 1.11
C TYR A 140 -13.94 -1.91 -0.25
N MET A 141 -13.24 -0.84 -0.60
CA MET A 141 -13.55 -0.08 -1.82
C MET A 141 -13.18 -0.83 -3.10
N CYS A 142 -12.07 -1.60 -3.11
CA CYS A 142 -11.74 -2.43 -4.25
C CYS A 142 -12.70 -3.62 -4.45
N TYR A 143 -13.28 -4.15 -3.36
CA TYR A 143 -14.12 -5.35 -3.42
C TYR A 143 -15.60 -5.03 -3.68
N PHE A 144 -16.12 -3.92 -3.14
CA PHE A 144 -17.54 -3.55 -3.26
C PHE A 144 -17.88 -2.64 -4.45
N ASN A 145 -16.92 -1.95 -5.06
CA ASN A 145 -17.14 -1.08 -6.23
C ASN A 145 -16.55 -1.64 -7.55
N SER A 146 -16.21 -2.94 -7.62
CA SER A 146 -15.79 -3.61 -8.86
C SER A 146 -16.95 -4.18 -9.65
#